data_AF-A0AAN4YI07-F1
#
_entry.id   AF-A0AAN4YI07-F1
#
_cell.length_a   1.000
_cell.length_b   1.000
_cell.length_c   1.000
_cell.angle_alpha   90.00
_cell.angle_beta   90.00
_cell.angle_gamma   90.00
#
_symmetry.space_group_name_H-M   'P 1'
#
loop_
_entity.id
_entity.type
_entity.pdbx_description
1 polymer ?
#
loop_
_entity_poly.entity_id
_entity_poly.type
_entity_poly.pdbx_seq_one_letter_code
_entity_poly.pdbx_strand_id
1 'polypeptide(L)'
;MVLQGRYIEQQALKAVGGRERISMVTSFRPRSPIIKDETVLTGVRGISDLNTLYSQYTDYRLELLEERLRVMLKEERRRQIANRPFDIPKIRRFLVEQKEFLDSMLEELIEVHD
;
A
#
# COMPACT_ATOMS: atom_id res chain seq x y z
N MET A 1 -10.14 -0.84 19.62
CA MET A 1 -10.07 -2.16 18.96
C MET A 1 -9.08 -2.05 17.81
N VAL A 2 -8.19 -3.02 17.64
CA VAL A 2 -7.30 -3.08 16.46
C VAL A 2 -7.98 -3.96 15.43
N LEU A 3 -8.09 -3.49 14.20
CA LEU A 3 -8.73 -4.19 13.10
C LEU A 3 -7.67 -4.58 12.07
N GLN A 4 -7.73 -5.82 11.59
CA GLN A 4 -6.93 -6.27 10.46
C GLN A 4 -7.86 -6.42 9.27
N GLY A 5 -8.00 -5.35 8.49
CA GLY A 5 -8.75 -5.38 7.24
C GLY A 5 -8.24 -6.51 6.34
N ARG A 6 -9.14 -7.16 5.59
CA ARG A 6 -8.90 -8.30 4.70
C ARG A 6 -8.49 -9.63 5.36
N TYR A 7 -7.99 -9.61 6.59
CA TYR A 7 -7.60 -10.82 7.33
C TYR A 7 -8.65 -11.28 8.34
N ILE A 8 -9.48 -10.35 8.82
CA ILE A 8 -10.56 -10.62 9.75
C ILE A 8 -11.85 -10.03 9.19
N GLU A 9 -12.88 -10.86 9.08
CA GLU A 9 -14.21 -10.42 8.71
C GLU A 9 -14.82 -9.58 9.84
N GLN A 10 -15.33 -8.42 9.48
CA GLN A 10 -15.89 -7.47 10.42
C GLN A 10 -17.15 -6.87 9.84
N GLN A 11 -18.21 -6.83 10.65
CA GLN A 11 -19.50 -6.33 10.23
C GLN A 11 -19.93 -5.17 11.12
N ALA A 12 -20.21 -4.03 10.50
CA ALA A 12 -20.75 -2.88 11.18
C ALA A 12 -22.29 -2.92 11.10
N LEU A 13 -22.95 -3.44 12.14
CA LEU A 13 -24.42 -3.57 12.18
C LEU A 13 -25.12 -2.20 12.09
N LYS A 14 -26.34 -2.17 11.53
CA LYS A 14 -27.14 -0.95 11.46
C LYS A 14 -27.47 -0.45 12.88
N ALA A 15 -27.52 0.88 13.07
CA ALA A 15 -27.94 1.47 14.34
C ALA A 15 -29.46 1.27 14.52
N VAL A 16 -29.87 0.15 15.11
CA VAL A 16 -31.29 -0.12 15.42
C VAL A 16 -31.64 0.60 16.73
N GLY A 17 -32.57 1.55 16.69
CA GLY A 17 -33.05 2.28 17.87
C GLY A 17 -32.24 3.53 18.28
N GLY A 18 -31.20 3.90 17.53
CA GLY A 18 -30.42 5.13 17.72
C GLY A 18 -30.49 6.05 16.50
N ARG A 19 -30.28 7.37 16.71
CA ARG A 19 -30.38 8.37 15.63
C ARG A 19 -29.13 8.39 14.74
N GLU A 20 -27.93 8.23 15.32
CA GLU A 20 -26.65 8.24 14.62
C GLU A 20 -25.61 7.32 15.30
N ARG A 21 -24.65 6.79 14.53
CA ARG A 21 -23.46 6.09 15.04
C ARG A 21 -22.23 6.62 14.30
N ILE A 22 -21.31 7.21 15.05
CA ILE A 22 -20.03 7.71 14.54
C ILE A 22 -18.92 6.73 14.93
N SER A 23 -18.07 6.36 13.98
CA SER A 23 -16.86 5.56 14.22
C SER A 23 -15.66 6.25 13.59
N MET A 24 -14.54 6.30 14.32
CA MET A 24 -13.26 6.81 13.82
C MET A 24 -12.30 5.64 13.59
N VAL A 25 -11.63 5.64 12.44
CA VAL A 25 -10.63 4.62 12.09
C VAL A 25 -9.29 5.32 11.89
N THR A 26 -8.26 4.85 12.60
CA THR A 26 -6.87 5.24 12.37
C THR A 26 -6.15 4.06 11.76
N SER A 27 -5.85 4.15 10.46
CA SER A 27 -5.13 3.10 9.74
C SER A 27 -3.65 3.11 10.11
N PHE A 28 -3.10 1.93 10.35
CA PHE A 28 -1.66 1.73 10.57
C PHE A 28 -1.03 1.07 9.35
N ARG A 29 0.22 1.44 9.07
CA ARG A 29 1.02 0.84 7.99
C ARG A 29 2.21 0.05 8.54
N PRO A 30 2.71 -0.97 7.82
CA PRO A 30 3.94 -1.64 8.17
C PRO A 30 5.10 -0.63 8.28
N ARG A 31 5.95 -0.81 9.30
CA ARG A 31 7.15 0.03 9.49
C ARG A 31 8.22 -0.23 8.42
N SER A 32 8.32 -1.47 7.96
CA SER A 32 9.31 -1.85 6.95
C SER A 32 8.73 -1.68 5.55
N PRO A 33 9.44 -1.00 4.64
CA PRO A 33 8.95 -0.79 3.29
C PRO A 33 8.92 -2.08 2.46
N ILE A 34 9.66 -3.10 2.86
CA ILE A 34 9.76 -4.40 2.17
C ILE A 34 8.55 -5.29 2.45
N ILE A 35 7.83 -5.03 3.55
CA ILE A 35 6.62 -5.78 3.86
C ILE A 35 5.52 -5.38 2.89
N LYS A 36 4.72 -6.36 2.48
CA LYS A 36 3.58 -6.15 1.59
C LYS A 36 2.59 -5.16 2.22
N ASP A 37 2.20 -4.15 1.45
CA ASP A 37 1.16 -3.19 1.79
C ASP A 37 -0.05 -3.44 0.88
N GLU A 38 -1.21 -3.70 1.50
CA GLU A 38 -2.47 -4.09 0.85
C GLU A 38 -3.53 -2.99 0.89
N THR A 39 -3.08 -1.73 0.96
CA THR A 39 -3.95 -0.55 0.91
C THR A 39 -4.79 -0.53 -0.38
N VAL A 40 -6.10 -0.33 -0.24
CA VAL A 40 -7.10 -0.25 -1.33
C VAL A 40 -8.02 0.95 -1.12
N LEU A 41 -8.52 1.56 -2.19
CA LEU A 41 -9.37 2.75 -2.14
C LEU A 41 -10.85 2.44 -2.37
N THR A 42 -11.18 1.24 -2.84
CA THR A 42 -12.55 0.82 -3.23
C THR A 42 -13.64 1.17 -2.23
N GLY A 43 -13.40 1.02 -0.93
CA GLY A 43 -14.42 1.29 0.11
C GLY A 43 -14.63 2.78 0.43
N VAL A 44 -13.66 3.64 0.12
CA VAL A 44 -13.68 5.06 0.48
C VAL A 44 -13.82 5.98 -0.72
N ARG A 45 -13.52 5.51 -1.94
CA ARG A 45 -13.51 6.30 -3.18
C ARG A 45 -14.84 7.04 -3.41
N GLY A 46 -15.98 6.34 -3.30
CA GLY A 46 -17.30 6.93 -3.56
C GLY A 46 -17.83 7.90 -2.50
N ILE A 47 -17.11 8.09 -1.39
CA ILE A 47 -17.56 8.92 -0.25
C ILE A 47 -16.50 9.95 0.19
N SER A 48 -15.41 10.07 -0.56
CA SER A 48 -14.26 10.94 -0.24
C SER A 48 -14.03 11.98 -1.34
N ASP A 49 -13.35 13.07 -1.00
CA ASP A 49 -12.79 13.99 -2.01
C ASP A 49 -11.67 13.29 -2.79
N LEU A 50 -11.91 13.04 -4.09
CA LEU A 50 -11.00 12.25 -4.92
C LEU A 50 -9.64 12.93 -5.13
N ASN A 51 -9.61 14.25 -5.25
CA ASN A 51 -8.36 15.00 -5.44
C ASN A 51 -7.43 14.82 -4.25
N THR A 52 -7.95 15.00 -3.03
CA THR A 52 -7.18 14.80 -1.80
C THR A 52 -6.81 13.32 -1.62
N LEU A 53 -7.76 12.41 -1.84
CA LEU A 53 -7.55 10.97 -1.67
C LEU A 53 -6.43 10.45 -2.58
N TYR A 54 -6.49 10.76 -3.88
CA TYR A 54 -5.50 10.30 -4.85
C TYR A 54 -4.14 10.97 -4.65
N SER A 55 -4.11 12.25 -4.25
CA SER A 55 -2.85 12.92 -3.91
C SER A 55 -2.15 12.23 -2.74
N GLN A 56 -2.86 12.01 -1.63
CA GLN A 56 -2.29 11.36 -0.44
C GLN A 56 -1.89 9.90 -0.70
N TYR A 57 -2.73 9.17 -1.43
CA TYR A 57 -2.43 7.78 -1.81
C TYR A 57 -1.17 7.70 -2.67
N THR A 58 -1.08 8.54 -3.71
CA THR A 58 0.04 8.51 -4.64
C THR A 58 1.33 8.93 -3.96
N ASP A 59 1.31 10.01 -3.19
CA ASP A 59 2.47 10.51 -2.44
C ASP A 59 3.07 9.41 -1.56
N TYR A 60 2.24 8.80 -0.70
CA TYR A 60 2.66 7.71 0.17
C TYR A 60 3.23 6.50 -0.60
N ARG A 61 2.54 6.06 -1.66
CA ARG A 61 2.94 4.85 -2.40
C ARG A 61 4.24 5.08 -3.19
N LEU A 62 4.48 6.30 -3.66
CA LEU A 62 5.73 6.69 -4.32
C LEU A 62 6.89 6.79 -3.33
N GLU A 63 6.70 7.36 -2.14
CA GLU A 63 7.72 7.35 -1.08
C GLU A 63 8.13 5.91 -0.74
N LEU A 64 7.16 5.01 -0.62
CA LEU A 64 7.40 3.60 -0.35
C LEU A 64 8.26 2.93 -1.44
N LEU A 65 7.95 3.21 -2.71
CA LEU A 65 8.71 2.70 -3.85
C LEU A 65 10.15 3.23 -3.84
N GLU A 66 10.34 4.52 -3.53
CA GLU A 66 11.67 5.12 -3.41
C GLU A 66 12.50 4.42 -2.33
N GLU A 67 11.92 4.18 -1.15
CA GLU A 67 12.60 3.49 -0.06
C GLU A 67 13.00 2.05 -0.45
N ARG A 68 12.11 1.31 -1.13
CA ARG A 68 12.40 -0.05 -1.62
C ARG A 68 13.57 -0.06 -2.59
N LEU A 69 13.57 0.85 -3.57
CA LEU A 69 14.66 0.99 -4.54
C LEU A 69 15.97 1.36 -3.84
N ARG A 70 15.93 2.27 -2.87
CA ARG A 70 17.09 2.69 -2.08
C ARG A 70 17.68 1.52 -1.27
N VAL A 71 16.84 0.69 -0.66
CA VAL A 71 17.27 -0.51 0.07
C VAL A 71 17.95 -1.50 -0.89
N MET A 72 17.31 -1.83 -2.01
CA MET A 72 17.87 -2.76 -2.99
C MET A 72 19.21 -2.27 -3.55
N LEU A 73 19.31 -0.97 -3.87
CA LEU A 73 20.56 -0.36 -4.33
C LEU A 73 21.69 -0.47 -3.28
N LYS A 74 21.36 -0.27 -2.00
CA LYS A 74 22.32 -0.41 -0.89
C LYS A 74 22.80 -1.86 -0.75
N GLU A 75 21.89 -2.83 -0.92
CA GLU A 75 22.24 -4.25 -0.90
C GLU A 75 23.16 -4.62 -2.07
N GLU A 76 22.88 -4.14 -3.28
CA GLU A 76 23.73 -4.42 -4.44
C GLU A 76 25.13 -3.82 -4.32
N ARG A 77 25.23 -2.60 -3.78
CA ARG A 77 26.54 -1.99 -3.47
C ARG A 77 27.31 -2.81 -2.45
N ARG A 78 26.66 -3.30 -1.39
CA ARG A 78 27.29 -4.18 -0.39
C ARG A 78 27.76 -5.51 -1.02
N ARG A 79 26.96 -6.07 -1.92
CA ARG A 79 27.27 -7.30 -2.69
C ARG A 79 28.49 -7.10 -3.58
N GLN A 80 28.61 -5.96 -4.26
CA GLN A 80 29.81 -5.56 -5.03
C GLN A 80 31.06 -5.46 -4.15
N ILE A 81 30.96 -4.74 -3.01
CA ILE A 81 32.09 -4.57 -2.07
C ILE A 81 32.55 -5.93 -1.52
N ALA A 82 31.61 -6.84 -1.25
CA ALA A 82 31.91 -8.20 -0.80
C ALA A 82 32.39 -9.14 -1.94
N ASN A 83 32.55 -8.63 -3.16
CA ASN A 83 32.94 -9.36 -4.37
C ASN A 83 32.13 -10.65 -4.61
N ARG A 84 30.83 -10.61 -4.27
CA ARG A 84 29.91 -11.73 -4.47
C ARG A 84 29.38 -11.75 -5.89
N PRO A 85 29.13 -12.93 -6.48
CA PRO A 85 28.54 -13.04 -7.80
C PRO A 85 27.15 -12.38 -7.85
N PHE A 86 26.77 -11.93 -9.04
CA PHE A 86 25.48 -11.28 -9.26
C PHE A 86 24.33 -12.29 -9.14
N ASP A 87 23.27 -11.93 -8.42
CA ASP A 87 22.12 -12.79 -8.17
C ASP A 87 20.94 -12.38 -9.09
N ILE A 88 20.91 -12.97 -10.28
CA ILE A 88 19.86 -12.70 -11.28
C ILE A 88 18.46 -13.05 -10.72
N PRO A 89 18.22 -14.23 -10.09
CA PRO A 89 16.91 -14.55 -9.54
C PRO A 89 16.41 -13.54 -8.51
N LYS A 90 17.28 -13.07 -7.61
CA LYS A 90 16.91 -12.07 -6.59
C LYS A 90 16.49 -10.75 -7.24
N ILE A 91 17.28 -10.23 -8.17
CA ILE A 91 16.97 -8.96 -8.84
C ILE A 91 15.69 -9.07 -9.66
N ARG A 92 15.50 -10.17 -10.42
CA ARG A 92 14.25 -10.37 -11.17
C ARG A 92 13.04 -10.39 -10.25
N ARG A 93 13.12 -11.10 -9.11
CA ARG A 93 12.03 -11.15 -8.13
C ARG A 93 11.68 -9.76 -7.60
N PHE A 94 12.69 -9.00 -7.16
CA PHE A 94 12.48 -7.63 -6.68
C PHE A 94 11.79 -6.74 -7.72
N LEU A 95 12.23 -6.81 -8.99
CA LEU A 95 11.64 -6.03 -10.07
C LEU A 95 10.19 -6.45 -10.38
N VAL A 96 9.89 -7.75 -10.35
CA VAL A 96 8.52 -8.26 -10.51
C VAL A 96 7.63 -7.77 -9.38
N GLU A 97 8.09 -7.82 -8.13
CA GLU A 97 7.34 -7.28 -6.98
C GLU A 97 7.05 -5.77 -7.11
N GLN A 98 8.00 -4.99 -7.64
CA GLN A 98 7.77 -3.55 -7.88
C GLN A 98 6.81 -3.31 -9.04
N LYS A 99 6.85 -4.17 -10.07
CA LYS A 99 5.89 -4.12 -11.16
C LYS A 99 4.48 -4.42 -10.65
N GLU A 100 4.28 -5.51 -9.91
CA GLU A 100 2.98 -5.87 -9.32
C GLU A 100 2.46 -4.77 -8.39
N PHE A 101 3.35 -4.11 -7.65
CA PHE A 101 3.00 -2.97 -6.81
C PHE A 101 2.47 -1.78 -7.63
N LEU A 102 3.13 -1.43 -8.74
CA LEU A 102 2.66 -0.38 -9.64
C LEU A 102 1.37 -0.78 -10.35
N ASP A 103 1.25 -2.03 -10.81
CA ASP A 103 0.02 -2.55 -11.42
C ASP A 103 -1.16 -2.42 -10.44
N SER A 104 -0.97 -2.73 -9.15
CA SER A 104 -2.01 -2.52 -8.13
C SER A 104 -2.39 -1.05 -7.91
N MET A 105 -1.45 -0.11 -8.11
CA MET A 105 -1.78 1.32 -8.04
C MET A 105 -2.64 1.76 -9.23
N LEU A 106 -2.36 1.22 -10.42
CA LEU A 106 -3.15 1.50 -11.62
C LEU A 106 -4.59 1.00 -11.48
N GLU A 107 -4.80 -0.15 -10.84
CA GLU A 107 -6.13 -0.67 -10.53
C GLU A 107 -6.92 0.24 -9.56
N GLU A 108 -6.24 0.95 -8.66
CA GLU A 108 -6.88 1.81 -7.67
C GLU A 108 -7.10 3.25 -8.16
N LEU A 109 -6.26 3.76 -9.06
CA LEU A 109 -6.35 5.11 -9.63
C LEU A 109 -7.22 5.12 -10.89
N ILE A 110 -8.53 5.14 -10.69
CA ILE A 110 -9.52 5.18 -11.77
C ILE A 110 -10.18 6.55 -11.86
N GLU A 111 -10.53 6.95 -13.09
CA GLU A 111 -11.45 8.05 -13.31
C GLU A 111 -12.85 7.63 -12.86
N VAL A 112 -13.45 8.42 -11.99
CA VAL A 112 -14.85 8.25 -11.60
C VAL A 112 -15.63 9.31 -12.37
N HIS A 113 -16.43 8.87 -13.33
CA HIS A 113 -17.44 9.72 -13.94
C HIS A 113 -18.70 9.65 -13.10
N ASP A 114 -19.32 10.81 -12.84
CA ASP A 114 -20.61 10.92 -12.14
C ASP A 114 -21.76 10.24 -12.89
#